data_AF-A0A0E0A4A2-F1
#
_entry.id   AF-A0A0E0A4A2-F1
#
_cell.length_a   1.000
_cell.length_b   1.000
_cell.length_c   1.000
_cell.angle_alpha   90.00
_cell.angle_beta   90.00
_cell.angle_gamma   90.00
#
_symmetry.space_group_name_H-M   'P 1'
#
loop_
_entity.id
_entity.type
_entity.pdbx_description
1 polymer ?
#
loop_
_entity_poly.entity_id
_entity_poly.type
_entity_poly.pdbx_seq_one_letter_code
_entity_poly.pdbx_strand_id
1 'polypeptide(L)'
;MARRRPGRTASMTSRWVPTTSIVRVFLFGCAHADRGSTFNFDVSGTLALGGGAQSFVQQTATQYGRVFSYCIPPSPSSLGFITLGVPPQRAALVPTFVSTPLLSSSSMPPTFYRVLLRAIIVAGRPLPVPPTLCDRLHHRHLAARRSGGR
;
A
#
# COMPACT_ATOMS: atom_id res chain seq x y z
N MET A 1 12.29 -34.01 51.48
CA MET A 1 13.20 -33.11 50.76
C MET A 1 12.88 -33.15 49.27
N ALA A 2 12.34 -32.06 48.71
CA ALA A 2 12.24 -31.86 47.27
C ALA A 2 12.55 -30.39 46.97
N ARG A 3 13.73 -30.11 46.41
CA ARG A 3 14.17 -28.75 46.08
C ARG A 3 13.49 -28.30 44.79
N ARG A 4 12.59 -27.31 44.86
CA ARG A 4 12.12 -26.57 43.67
C ARG A 4 13.30 -25.79 43.08
N ARG A 5 13.62 -26.03 41.80
CA ARG A 5 14.58 -25.20 41.06
C ARG A 5 13.91 -23.86 40.72
N PRO A 6 14.57 -22.72 40.91
CA PRO A 6 14.03 -21.43 40.52
C PRO A 6 13.97 -21.35 38.98
N GLY A 7 12.79 -21.02 38.46
CA GLY A 7 12.57 -20.79 37.04
C GLY A 7 13.41 -19.60 36.57
N ARG A 8 14.16 -19.78 35.48
CA ARG A 8 14.84 -18.69 34.79
C ARG A 8 13.77 -17.83 34.11
N THR A 9 13.49 -16.66 34.67
CA THR A 9 12.80 -15.58 33.98
C THR A 9 13.70 -15.14 32.83
N ALA A 10 13.38 -15.56 31.60
CA ALA A 10 13.99 -15.01 30.41
C ALA A 10 13.44 -13.59 30.21
N SER A 11 14.19 -12.61 30.71
CA SER A 11 14.01 -11.21 30.36
C SER A 11 14.39 -11.05 28.89
N MET A 12 13.43 -11.19 27.99
CA MET A 12 13.59 -10.86 26.57
C MET A 12 13.50 -9.33 26.44
N THR A 13 14.60 -8.64 26.70
CA THR A 13 14.74 -7.25 26.28
C THR A 13 14.85 -7.26 24.75
N SER A 14 13.72 -7.09 24.06
CA SER A 14 13.74 -6.80 22.63
C SER A 14 14.42 -5.43 22.48
N ARG A 15 15.70 -5.46 22.13
CA ARG A 15 16.44 -4.27 21.73
C ARG A 15 15.83 -3.80 20.42
N TRP A 16 14.91 -2.84 20.49
CA TRP A 16 14.47 -2.06 19.34
C TRP A 16 15.68 -1.26 18.86
N VAL A 17 16.49 -1.85 17.98
CA VAL A 17 17.44 -1.08 17.18
C VAL A 17 16.61 -0.50 16.04
N PRO A 18 16.38 0.83 15.98
CA PRO A 18 15.82 1.41 14.78
C PRO A 18 16.87 1.22 13.68
N THR A 19 16.65 0.26 12.78
CA THR A 19 17.46 0.13 11.58
C THR A 19 17.14 1.32 10.67
N THR A 20 17.86 2.42 10.87
CA THR A 20 17.79 3.58 9.99
C THR A 20 18.22 3.13 8.60
N SER A 21 17.28 3.22 7.66
CA SER A 21 17.46 2.78 6.29
C SER A 21 17.62 4.00 5.39
N ILE A 22 18.76 4.10 4.69
CA ILE A 22 19.09 5.26 3.86
C ILE A 22 18.77 4.95 2.40
N VAL A 23 17.91 5.77 1.78
CA VAL A 23 17.69 5.77 0.34
C VAL A 23 18.66 6.77 -0.29
N ARG A 24 19.57 6.29 -1.13
CA ARG A 24 20.54 7.15 -1.84
C ARG A 24 19.97 7.57 -3.19
N VAL A 25 20.36 8.77 -3.65
CA VAL A 25 20.02 9.29 -4.98
C VAL A 25 18.51 9.29 -5.23
N PHE A 26 17.74 9.79 -4.26
CA PHE A 26 16.30 9.95 -4.40
C PHE A 26 15.98 11.19 -5.23
N LEU A 27 15.18 11.00 -6.29
CA LEU A 27 14.70 12.07 -7.15
C LEU A 27 13.40 12.63 -6.59
N PHE A 28 13.36 13.94 -6.34
CA PHE A 28 12.17 14.67 -5.94
C PHE A 28 12.02 15.95 -6.77
N GLY A 29 10.79 16.41 -6.93
CA GLY A 29 10.47 17.66 -7.62
C GLY A 29 10.43 18.84 -6.65
N CYS A 30 10.74 20.03 -7.14
CA CYS A 30 10.52 21.29 -6.43
C CYS A 30 9.20 21.91 -6.90
N ALA A 31 8.32 22.27 -5.97
CA ALA A 31 7.10 22.98 -6.26
C ALA A 31 7.12 24.36 -5.59
N HIS A 32 6.70 25.40 -6.31
CA HIS A 32 6.76 26.79 -5.86
C HIS A 32 5.41 27.31 -5.35
N ALA A 33 4.31 26.71 -5.80
CA ALA A 33 2.96 27.05 -5.39
C ALA A 33 2.05 25.84 -5.63
N ASP A 34 1.95 24.97 -4.63
CA ASP A 34 1.02 23.86 -4.69
C ASP A 34 -0.41 24.38 -4.52
N ARG A 35 -1.24 24.23 -5.56
CA ARG A 35 -2.65 24.67 -5.52
C ARG A 35 -3.52 23.55 -4.98
N GLY A 36 -4.21 23.81 -3.87
CA GLY A 36 -5.23 22.91 -3.32
C GLY A 36 -5.44 23.12 -1.83
N SER A 37 -6.66 22.83 -1.34
CA SER A 37 -7.03 22.99 0.09
C SER A 37 -6.21 22.13 1.05
N THR A 38 -5.51 21.11 0.55
CA THR A 38 -4.64 20.22 1.32
C THR A 38 -3.33 20.88 1.79
N PHE A 39 -2.92 21.98 1.16
CA PHE A 39 -1.69 22.71 1.51
C PHE A 39 -1.94 23.87 2.49
N ASN A 40 -3.13 23.94 3.08
CA ASN A 40 -3.49 24.92 4.12
C ASN A 40 -2.94 24.56 5.52
N PHE A 41 -2.15 23.50 5.63
CA PHE A 41 -1.46 23.04 6.84
C PHE A 41 0.05 23.27 6.68
N ASP A 42 0.82 23.24 7.78
CA ASP A 42 2.29 23.30 7.76
C ASP A 42 2.88 22.03 7.09
N VAL A 43 2.78 21.95 5.77
CA VAL A 43 3.29 20.85 4.94
C VAL A 43 4.32 21.38 3.95
N SER A 44 5.45 20.68 3.81
CA SER A 44 6.54 21.08 2.89
C SER A 44 6.52 20.32 1.55
N GLY A 45 5.45 19.58 1.26
CA GLY A 45 5.27 18.88 -0.01
C GLY A 45 4.44 17.60 0.10
N THR A 46 4.50 16.78 -0.95
CA THR A 46 3.73 15.53 -1.07
C THR A 46 4.64 14.32 -1.28
N LEU A 47 4.35 13.21 -0.60
CA LEU A 47 4.99 11.92 -0.84
C LEU A 47 4.14 11.07 -1.78
N ALA A 48 4.61 10.86 -3.02
CA ALA A 48 3.88 10.08 -4.01
C ALA A 48 4.07 8.57 -3.82
N LEU A 49 2.99 7.84 -3.55
CA LEU A 49 3.00 6.39 -3.33
C LEU A 49 2.52 5.56 -4.53
N GLY A 50 2.23 6.18 -5.69
CA GLY A 50 1.74 5.47 -6.87
C GLY A 50 2.75 4.49 -7.50
N GLY A 51 2.40 3.85 -8.61
CA GLY A 51 3.28 2.94 -9.36
C GLY A 51 4.09 3.58 -10.50
N GLY A 52 4.10 4.91 -10.62
CA GLY A 52 4.91 5.63 -11.60
C GLY A 52 6.42 5.57 -11.28
N ALA A 53 7.27 5.68 -12.30
CA ALA A 53 8.74 5.55 -12.17
C ALA A 53 9.35 6.47 -11.09
N GLN A 54 8.82 7.68 -10.95
CA GLN A 54 9.30 8.69 -10.00
C GLN A 54 8.64 8.58 -8.61
N SER A 55 7.73 7.64 -8.38
CA SER A 55 7.12 7.49 -7.06
C SER A 55 8.12 7.00 -6.03
N PHE A 56 7.85 7.30 -4.76
CA PHE A 56 8.68 6.82 -3.66
C PHE A 56 8.71 5.29 -3.59
N VAL A 57 7.57 4.62 -3.84
CA VAL A 57 7.46 3.15 -3.87
C VAL A 57 8.32 2.55 -4.98
N GLN A 58 8.40 3.22 -6.14
CA GLN A 58 9.13 2.71 -7.30
C GLN A 58 10.64 2.99 -7.20
N GLN A 59 11.04 4.16 -6.69
CA GLN A 59 12.45 4.49 -6.49
C GLN A 59 13.09 3.63 -5.38
N THR A 60 12.31 3.19 -4.40
CA THR A 60 12.78 2.36 -3.28
C THR A 60 12.47 0.86 -3.45
N ALA A 61 12.04 0.47 -4.66
CA ALA A 61 11.62 -0.89 -4.99
C ALA A 61 12.65 -1.97 -4.65
N THR A 62 13.93 -1.71 -4.88
CA THR A 62 15.01 -2.68 -4.61
C THR A 62 15.13 -3.00 -3.12
N GLN A 63 14.81 -2.03 -2.25
CA GLN A 63 14.94 -2.19 -0.81
C GLN A 63 13.66 -2.72 -0.16
N TYR A 64 12.48 -2.29 -0.64
CA TYR A 64 11.20 -2.58 0.00
C TYR A 64 10.22 -3.38 -0.88
N GLY A 65 10.67 -3.89 -2.03
CA GLY A 65 9.91 -4.84 -2.86
C GLY A 65 8.65 -4.26 -3.52
N ARG A 66 8.53 -2.93 -3.64
CA ARG A 66 7.31 -2.24 -4.15
C ARG A 66 6.05 -2.50 -3.32
N VAL A 67 6.20 -2.87 -2.05
CA VAL A 67 5.10 -3.12 -1.13
C VAL A 67 5.09 -2.03 -0.07
N PHE A 68 3.90 -1.59 0.32
CA PHE A 68 3.71 -0.76 1.49
C PHE A 68 2.35 -1.07 2.13
N SER A 69 2.21 -0.69 3.39
CA SER A 69 0.95 -0.74 4.13
C SER A 69 0.76 0.57 4.88
N TYR A 70 -0.48 0.98 5.09
CA TYR A 70 -0.79 2.17 5.84
C TYR A 70 -2.05 1.98 6.69
N CYS A 71 -2.14 2.73 7.77
CA CYS A 71 -3.35 2.89 8.57
C CYS A 71 -3.63 4.40 8.68
N ILE A 72 -4.74 4.84 8.07
CA ILE A 72 -5.18 6.23 8.16
C ILE A 72 -5.86 6.40 9.52
N PRO A 73 -5.42 7.38 10.33
CA PRO A 73 -6.05 7.63 11.61
C PRO A 73 -7.46 8.22 11.42
N PRO A 74 -8.41 7.93 12.33
CA PRO A 74 -9.78 8.44 12.23
C PRO A 74 -9.90 9.94 12.55
N SER A 75 -8.88 10.53 13.17
CA SER A 75 -8.84 11.95 13.53
C SER A 75 -7.43 12.54 13.37
N PRO A 76 -7.28 13.86 13.18
CA PRO A 76 -5.96 14.51 13.07
C PRO A 76 -5.09 14.36 14.33
N SER A 77 -5.71 14.17 15.49
CA SER A 77 -5.03 13.97 16.78
C SER A 77 -4.54 12.54 17.02
N SER A 78 -4.93 11.58 16.17
CA SER A 78 -4.54 10.18 16.32
C SER A 78 -3.38 9.83 15.40
N LEU A 79 -2.49 8.94 15.85
CA LEU A 79 -1.35 8.48 15.06
C LEU A 79 -1.79 7.36 14.11
N GLY A 80 -1.41 7.50 12.84
CA GLY A 80 -1.43 6.43 11.86
C GLY A 80 -0.03 5.86 11.60
N PHE A 81 0.10 5.06 10.55
CA PHE A 81 1.41 4.64 10.07
C PHE A 81 1.44 4.47 8.56
N ILE A 82 2.65 4.53 8.02
CA ILE A 82 3.01 3.96 6.74
C ILE A 82 4.27 3.12 6.91
N THR A 83 4.24 1.90 6.39
CA THR A 83 5.35 0.96 6.46
C THR A 83 5.68 0.48 5.06
N LEU A 84 6.96 0.51 4.69
CA LEU A 84 7.45 -0.02 3.43
C LEU A 84 7.95 -1.45 3.61
N GLY A 85 7.72 -2.27 2.60
CA GLY A 85 8.11 -3.67 2.57
C GLY A 85 7.24 -4.57 3.43
N VAL A 86 7.63 -5.84 3.47
CA VAL A 86 6.99 -6.87 4.29
C VAL A 86 7.84 -7.03 5.56
N PRO A 87 7.30 -6.74 6.77
CA PRO A 87 8.05 -6.92 7.99
C PRO A 87 8.47 -8.38 8.17
N PRO A 88 9.75 -8.69 8.46
CA PRO A 88 10.24 -10.06 8.56
C PRO A 88 9.51 -10.88 9.63
N GLN A 89 9.05 -10.24 10.71
CA GLN A 89 8.28 -10.87 11.79
C GLN A 89 6.83 -11.19 11.40
N ARG A 90 6.29 -10.55 10.34
CA ARG A 90 4.92 -10.75 9.86
C ARG A 90 4.81 -11.64 8.63
N ALA A 91 5.93 -12.03 8.01
CA ALA A 91 5.95 -13.02 6.94
C ALA A 91 5.42 -14.40 7.39
N ALA A 92 5.51 -14.70 8.70
CA ALA A 92 4.95 -15.92 9.31
C ALA A 92 3.50 -15.76 9.84
N LEU A 93 2.97 -14.52 9.88
CA LEU A 93 1.62 -14.17 10.38
C LEU A 93 0.66 -13.80 9.23
N VAL A 94 0.95 -14.31 8.03
CA VAL A 94 0.20 -14.05 6.79
C VAL A 94 -1.28 -14.54 6.78
N PRO A 95 -1.82 -15.38 7.69
CA PRO A 95 -3.23 -15.74 7.57
C PRO A 95 -4.10 -14.69 8.27
N THR A 96 -4.43 -13.56 7.62
CA THR A 96 -5.60 -12.72 8.00
C THR A 96 -5.99 -11.61 7.01
N PHE A 97 -5.21 -11.30 5.96
CA PHE A 97 -5.61 -10.26 5.01
C PHE A 97 -6.58 -10.76 3.94
N VAL A 98 -7.74 -10.12 3.83
CA VAL A 98 -8.59 -10.26 2.65
C VAL A 98 -7.92 -9.50 1.50
N SER A 99 -7.64 -10.20 0.40
CA SER A 99 -6.88 -9.66 -0.72
C SER A 99 -7.73 -9.59 -1.99
N THR A 100 -7.48 -8.57 -2.81
CA THR A 100 -8.07 -8.42 -4.14
C THR A 100 -6.98 -8.06 -5.14
N PRO A 101 -6.97 -8.62 -6.35
CA PRO A 101 -5.97 -8.28 -7.37
C PRO A 101 -6.04 -6.80 -7.75
N LEU A 102 -4.86 -6.17 -7.84
CA LEU A 102 -4.73 -4.84 -8.42
C LEU A 102 -4.89 -4.91 -9.94
N LEU A 103 -5.64 -3.97 -10.50
CA LEU A 103 -5.82 -3.82 -11.94
C LEU A 103 -4.67 -2.99 -12.53
N SER A 104 -3.98 -3.56 -13.51
CA SER A 104 -2.94 -2.87 -14.31
C SER A 104 -3.36 -2.80 -15.78
N SER A 105 -3.17 -1.66 -16.45
CA SER A 105 -3.44 -1.51 -17.88
C SER A 105 -2.28 -0.83 -18.58
N SER A 106 -1.87 -1.34 -19.75
CA SER A 106 -0.88 -0.68 -20.60
C SER A 106 -1.37 0.68 -21.13
N SER A 107 -2.69 0.86 -21.21
CA SER A 107 -3.31 2.09 -21.71
C SER A 107 -3.48 3.19 -20.65
N MET A 108 -3.14 2.92 -19.39
CA MET A 108 -3.30 3.89 -18.31
C MET A 108 -2.02 4.01 -17.48
N PRO A 109 -1.65 5.23 -17.06
CA PRO A 109 -0.50 5.42 -16.20
C PRO A 109 -0.63 4.60 -14.91
N PRO A 110 0.46 3.99 -14.41
CA PRO A 110 0.43 3.22 -13.16
C PRO A 110 0.35 4.11 -11.91
N THR A 111 -0.19 5.32 -12.02
CA THR A 111 -0.23 6.30 -10.94
C THR A 111 -1.23 5.93 -9.83
N PHE A 112 -2.31 5.23 -10.18
CA PHE A 112 -3.39 4.90 -9.26
C PHE A 112 -3.48 3.40 -8.97
N TYR A 113 -3.72 3.04 -7.71
CA TYR A 113 -4.08 1.67 -7.33
C TYR A 113 -5.57 1.44 -7.58
N ARG A 114 -5.89 0.42 -8.38
CA ARG A 114 -7.26 0.15 -8.80
C ARG A 114 -7.60 -1.30 -8.52
N VAL A 115 -8.85 -1.54 -8.16
CA VAL A 115 -9.41 -2.87 -7.92
C VAL A 115 -10.70 -3.03 -8.70
N LEU A 116 -11.11 -4.27 -8.96
CA LEU A 116 -12.39 -4.54 -9.61
C LEU A 116 -13.51 -4.49 -8.57
N LEU A 117 -14.36 -3.46 -8.65
CA LEU A 117 -15.59 -3.39 -7.88
C LEU A 117 -16.68 -4.19 -8.60
N ARG A 118 -17.19 -5.25 -7.97
CA ARG A 118 -18.25 -6.10 -8.55
C ARG A 118 -19.65 -5.62 -8.21
N ALA A 119 -19.88 -5.25 -6.96
CA ALA A 119 -21.19 -4.82 -6.47
C ALA A 119 -21.02 -3.90 -5.25
N ILE A 120 -22.05 -3.09 -4.99
CA ILE A 120 -22.21 -2.32 -3.76
C ILE A 120 -23.48 -2.85 -3.09
N ILE A 121 -23.39 -3.23 -1.82
CA ILE A 121 -24.50 -3.80 -1.06
C ILE A 121 -24.79 -2.88 0.14
N VAL A 122 -26.04 -2.46 0.28
CA VAL A 122 -26.50 -1.59 1.38
C VAL A 122 -27.63 -2.30 2.11
N ALA A 123 -27.48 -2.52 3.42
CA ALA A 123 -28.46 -3.25 4.24
C ALA A 123 -28.89 -4.60 3.63
N GLY A 124 -27.93 -5.33 3.03
CA GLY A 124 -28.16 -6.63 2.39
C GLY A 124 -28.77 -6.59 0.99
N ARG A 125 -29.03 -5.40 0.42
CA ARG A 125 -29.60 -5.25 -0.93
C ARG A 125 -28.54 -4.70 -1.90
N PRO A 126 -28.32 -5.34 -3.06
CA PRO A 126 -27.40 -4.81 -4.07
C PRO A 126 -27.97 -3.54 -4.70
N LEU A 127 -27.13 -2.51 -4.88
CA LEU A 127 -27.49 -1.32 -5.64
C LEU A 127 -27.57 -1.65 -7.13
N PRO A 128 -28.59 -1.17 -7.87
CA PRO A 128 -28.70 -1.36 -9.30
C PRO A 128 -27.71 -0.46 -10.04
N VAL A 129 -26.45 -0.91 -10.12
CA VAL A 129 -25.39 -0.25 -10.89
C VAL A 129 -25.27 -0.93 -12.26
N PRO A 130 -25.38 -0.19 -13.38
CA PRO A 130 -25.21 -0.79 -14.71
C PRO A 130 -23.85 -1.51 -14.86
N PRO A 131 -23.81 -2.76 -15.37
CA PRO A 131 -22.56 -3.53 -15.50
C PRO A 131 -21.48 -2.82 -16.32
N THR A 132 -21.91 -2.03 -17.31
CA THR A 132 -21.01 -1.26 -18.20
C THR A 132 -20.14 -0.24 -17.47
N LEU A 133 -20.53 0.18 -16.25
CA LEU A 133 -19.74 1.08 -15.40
C LEU A 133 -18.64 0.35 -14.62
N CYS A 134 -18.86 -0.91 -14.27
CA CYS A 134 -17.90 -1.75 -13.53
C CYS A 134 -16.98 -2.57 -14.45
N ASP A 135 -17.48 -3.02 -15.61
CA ASP A 135 -16.79 -3.97 -16.52
C ASP A 135 -15.92 -3.31 -17.59
N ARG A 136 -16.00 -1.98 -17.77
CA ARG A 136 -15.22 -1.26 -18.81
C ARG A 136 -13.70 -1.39 -18.68
N LEU A 137 -13.21 -1.84 -17.52
CA LEU A 137 -11.78 -2.11 -17.29
C LEU A 137 -11.35 -3.53 -17.66
N HIS A 138 -12.29 -4.47 -17.73
CA HIS A 138 -11.98 -5.88 -18.02
C HIS A 138 -11.94 -6.17 -19.53
N HIS A 139 -12.83 -5.54 -20.32
CA HIS A 139 -12.96 -5.85 -21.75
C HIS A 139 -11.77 -5.43 -22.63
N ARG A 140 -11.02 -4.38 -22.26
CA ARG A 140 -9.82 -3.99 -23.04
C ARG A 140 -8.66 -4.99 -22.88
N HIS A 141 -8.62 -5.77 -21.81
CA HIS A 141 -7.58 -6.78 -21.59
C HIS A 141 -7.84 -8.09 -22.35
N LEU A 142 -9.10 -8.48 -22.54
CA LEU A 142 -9.46 -9.67 -23.33
C LEU A 142 -9.28 -9.45 -24.84
N ALA A 143 -9.50 -8.22 -25.33
CA ALA A 143 -9.27 -7.88 -26.73
C ALA A 143 -7.77 -7.90 -27.11
N ALA A 144 -6.88 -7.43 -26.22
CA ALA A 144 -5.45 -7.38 -26.48
C ALA A 144 -4.75 -8.76 -26.47
N ARG A 145 -5.32 -9.77 -25.79
CA ARG A 145 -4.81 -11.15 -25.84
C ARG A 145 -5.19 -11.91 -27.10
N ARG A 146 -6.15 -11.41 -27.89
CA ARG A 146 -6.67 -12.11 -29.09
C ARG A 146 -5.94 -11.76 -30.38
N SER A 147 -5.07 -10.74 -30.41
CA SER A 147 -4.36 -10.32 -31.62
C SER A 147 -2.87 -10.70 -31.67
N GLY A 148 -2.37 -11.51 -30.72
CA GLY A 148 -0.96 -11.89 -30.60
C GLY A 148 -0.66 -13.37 -30.82
N GLY A 149 -1.55 -14.11 -31.50
CA GLY A 149 -1.35 -15.51 -31.85
C GLY A 149 -1.28 -15.72 -33.36
N ARG A 150 -0.07 -15.68 -33.91
CA ARG A 150 0.33 -16.35 -35.15
C ARG A 150 1.66 -17.03 -34.88
#